data_AF-A0A0P9Z843-F1
#
_entry.id   AF-A0A0P9Z843-F1
#
_cell.length_a   1.000
_cell.length_b   1.000
_cell.length_c   1.000
_cell.angle_alpha   90.00
_cell.angle_beta   90.00
_cell.angle_gamma   90.00
#
_symmetry.space_group_name_H-M   'P 1'
#
loop_
_entity.id
_entity.type
_entity.pdbx_description
1 polymer ?
#
loop_
_entity_poly.entity_id
_entity_poly.type
_entity_poly.pdbx_seq_one_letter_code
_entity_poly.pdbx_strand_id
1 'polypeptide(L)'
;MKAGSSTFAQLPPTAFDDAGQLFYSKELSLMDLPHPASPCTDYLEPTVFIRHHRMLRAVMIGAQAWFPLSDLARLMGKRLDERSTLKLDADQSRTAWLQTHQQWERCLLLSESAVFAMLVHHYVPENRALRQWLVQDVLPALHARHREDFDHPESCQMRWQGRPLSTLQWHDDLWIRLRDVPELVQVQTASHSAPEKGPWWKRLMTQSARFRA
;
A
#
# COMPACT_ATOMS: atom_id res chain seq x y z
N MET A 1 24.91 -64.03 28.84
CA MET A 1 23.52 -63.82 28.37
C MET A 1 23.55 -62.90 27.16
N LYS A 2 22.81 -63.28 26.09
CA LYS A 2 22.46 -62.48 24.90
C LYS A 2 21.81 -61.14 25.34
N ALA A 3 21.70 -60.05 24.59
CA ALA A 3 21.75 -59.69 23.17
C ALA A 3 22.20 -58.20 23.13
N GLY A 4 22.54 -57.52 22.04
CA GLY A 4 22.33 -57.69 20.61
C GLY A 4 22.60 -56.31 20.01
N SER A 5 23.51 -56.26 19.04
CA SER A 5 23.92 -55.05 18.33
C SER A 5 22.74 -54.40 17.60
N SER A 6 22.70 -53.07 17.56
CA SER A 6 22.10 -52.35 16.44
C SER A 6 23.10 -51.34 15.91
N THR A 7 23.55 -51.70 14.71
CA THR A 7 24.39 -50.98 13.77
C THR A 7 23.57 -49.92 13.03
N PHE A 8 24.29 -48.96 12.42
CA PHE A 8 23.92 -48.04 11.33
C PHE A 8 23.54 -46.61 11.81
N ALA A 9 24.14 -45.51 11.34
CA ALA A 9 25.17 -45.31 10.31
C ALA A 9 25.99 -44.06 10.64
N GLN A 10 27.31 -44.17 10.49
CA GLN A 10 28.24 -43.04 10.48
C GLN A 10 27.92 -42.11 9.30
N LEU A 11 27.72 -40.83 9.60
CA LEU A 11 27.74 -39.76 8.61
C LEU A 11 29.18 -39.56 8.06
N PRO A 12 29.35 -39.16 6.79
CA PRO A 12 30.66 -38.91 6.20
C PRO A 12 31.39 -37.76 6.91
N PRO A 13 32.73 -37.83 7.09
CA PRO A 13 33.51 -36.94 7.96
C PRO A 13 33.78 -35.54 7.38
N THR A 14 32.91 -35.01 6.52
CA THR A 14 33.17 -33.74 5.80
C THR A 14 32.34 -32.55 6.32
N ALA A 15 31.66 -32.69 7.47
CA ALA A 15 30.73 -31.69 7.99
C ALA A 15 31.20 -30.97 9.28
N PHE A 16 32.50 -30.98 9.57
CA PHE A 16 33.09 -30.27 10.70
C PHE A 16 34.32 -29.50 10.24
N ASP A 17 34.39 -28.21 10.61
CA ASP A 17 35.62 -27.42 10.51
C ASP A 17 36.45 -27.56 11.79
N ASP A 18 37.74 -27.21 11.76
CA ASP A 18 38.76 -27.47 12.82
C ASP A 18 38.46 -26.86 14.22
N ALA A 19 37.33 -26.15 14.37
CA ALA A 19 36.82 -25.63 15.64
C ALA A 19 35.51 -26.29 16.14
N GLY A 20 35.00 -27.34 15.46
CA GLY A 20 33.93 -28.20 15.98
C GLY A 20 32.51 -27.60 15.96
N GLN A 21 32.15 -26.76 14.98
CA GLN A 21 30.81 -26.19 14.85
C GLN A 21 30.04 -26.74 13.63
N LEU A 22 28.77 -27.12 13.83
CA LEU A 22 27.89 -27.71 12.81
C LEU A 22 27.43 -26.66 11.78
N PHE A 23 27.40 -27.05 10.50
CA PHE A 23 26.74 -26.30 9.43
C PHE A 23 25.25 -26.09 9.75
N TYR A 24 24.86 -24.85 10.00
CA TYR A 24 23.45 -24.45 10.04
C TYR A 24 22.92 -24.44 8.60
N SER A 25 22.23 -25.51 8.20
CA SER A 25 21.28 -25.45 7.10
C SER A 25 19.95 -25.97 7.62
N LYS A 26 19.01 -25.06 7.84
CA LYS A 26 17.64 -25.39 8.23
C LYS A 26 16.68 -24.58 7.37
N GLU A 27 16.63 -25.01 6.12
CA GLU A 27 15.43 -24.96 5.30
C GLU A 27 14.33 -25.80 6.00
N LEU A 28 13.08 -25.34 5.92
CA LEU A 28 11.82 -25.95 6.42
C LEU A 28 11.42 -25.66 7.88
N SER A 29 10.66 -24.58 8.06
CA SER A 29 9.41 -24.62 8.85
C SER A 29 8.45 -23.52 8.38
N LEU A 30 7.74 -23.84 7.29
CA LEU A 30 6.51 -23.21 6.85
C LEU A 30 5.39 -23.67 7.80
N MET A 31 5.18 -22.99 8.93
CA MET A 31 3.93 -22.95 9.72
C MET A 31 3.99 -21.79 10.74
N ASP A 32 3.00 -20.90 10.66
CA ASP A 32 2.42 -20.06 11.72
C ASP A 32 3.35 -19.52 12.82
N LEU A 33 4.31 -18.67 12.42
CA LEU A 33 4.84 -17.67 13.33
C LEU A 33 4.03 -16.38 13.14
N PRO A 34 3.69 -15.64 14.22
CA PRO A 34 3.21 -14.28 14.06
C PRO A 34 4.29 -13.57 13.25
N HIS A 35 3.94 -13.13 12.04
CA HIS A 35 4.86 -12.45 11.14
C HIS A 35 5.64 -11.43 11.98
N PRO A 36 6.97 -11.54 12.15
CA PRO A 36 7.70 -10.49 12.83
C PRO A 36 7.42 -9.26 11.99
N ALA A 37 6.68 -8.30 12.57
CA ALA A 37 6.20 -7.10 11.91
C ALA A 37 7.34 -6.61 11.00
N SER A 38 7.10 -6.65 9.68
CA SER A 38 8.11 -6.34 8.68
C SER A 38 8.91 -5.14 9.15
N PRO A 39 10.26 -5.15 9.07
CA PRO A 39 11.05 -4.02 9.55
C PRO A 39 10.44 -2.75 8.96
N CYS A 40 10.01 -1.86 9.86
CA CYS A 40 9.28 -0.64 9.55
C CYS A 40 10.14 0.22 8.60
N THR A 41 9.94 0.03 7.30
CA THR A 41 10.76 0.64 6.23
C THR A 41 10.06 1.88 5.66
N ASP A 42 8.80 2.11 6.04
CA ASP A 42 8.02 3.23 5.54
C ASP A 42 8.35 4.51 6.31
N TYR A 43 8.90 5.49 5.57
CA TYR A 43 9.14 6.86 6.02
C TYR A 43 8.11 7.75 5.33
N LEU A 44 7.20 8.32 6.12
CA LEU A 44 6.02 9.02 5.61
C LEU A 44 5.98 10.46 6.14
N GLU A 45 5.66 11.41 5.27
CA GLU A 45 5.40 12.80 5.64
C GLU A 45 3.91 12.98 5.95
N PRO A 46 3.53 13.25 7.21
CA PRO A 46 2.13 13.33 7.58
C PRO A 46 1.50 14.68 7.21
N THR A 47 0.23 14.63 6.81
CA THR A 47 -0.65 15.80 6.86
C THR A 47 -1.06 16.08 8.30
N VAL A 48 -1.01 17.35 8.70
CA VAL A 48 -1.35 17.77 10.06
C VAL A 48 -2.70 18.46 10.09
N PHE A 49 -3.59 17.99 10.95
CA PHE A 49 -4.86 18.60 11.27
C PHE A 49 -4.88 19.07 12.73
N ILE A 50 -5.63 20.13 13.03
CA ILE A 50 -5.71 20.70 14.37
C ILE A 50 -7.16 20.78 14.82
N ARG A 51 -7.45 20.29 16.03
CA ARG A 51 -8.75 20.41 16.69
C ARG A 51 -8.56 20.69 18.17
N HIS A 52 -9.18 21.76 18.68
CA HIS A 52 -9.11 22.13 20.10
C HIS A 52 -7.68 22.17 20.65
N HIS A 53 -6.77 22.78 19.89
CA HIS A 53 -5.32 22.85 20.20
C HIS A 53 -4.61 21.50 20.30
N ARG A 54 -5.20 20.43 19.79
CA ARG A 54 -4.60 19.10 19.69
C ARG A 54 -4.33 18.78 18.23
N MET A 55 -3.14 18.24 17.97
CA MET A 55 -2.69 17.86 16.65
C MET A 55 -3.13 16.43 16.32
N LEU A 56 -3.58 16.22 15.09
CA LEU A 56 -3.77 14.92 14.47
C LEU A 56 -2.89 14.84 13.23
N ARG A 57 -1.87 13.97 13.26
CA ARG A 57 -1.17 13.56 12.05
C ARG A 57 -2.00 12.51 11.32
N ALA A 58 -2.02 12.60 10.00
CA ALA A 58 -2.70 11.67 9.14
C ALA A 58 -1.88 11.45 7.88
N VAL A 59 -1.90 10.23 7.38
CA VAL A 59 -1.08 9.80 6.25
C VAL A 59 -1.89 8.85 5.40
N MET A 60 -1.71 8.92 4.09
CA MET A 60 -2.30 7.98 3.14
C MET A 60 -1.26 6.96 2.73
N ILE A 61 -1.64 5.68 2.77
CA ILE A 61 -0.79 4.59 2.27
C ILE A 61 -1.66 3.77 1.32
N GLY A 62 -1.27 3.75 0.04
CA GLY A 62 -2.08 3.19 -1.04
C GLY A 62 -3.34 4.03 -1.27
N ALA A 63 -4.46 3.64 -0.68
CA ALA A 63 -5.73 4.37 -0.74
C ALA A 63 -6.46 4.43 0.62
N GLN A 64 -5.75 4.09 1.70
CA GLN A 64 -6.31 4.04 3.05
C GLN A 64 -5.66 5.10 3.94
N ALA A 65 -6.48 5.72 4.79
CA ALA A 65 -6.03 6.68 5.78
C ALA A 65 -5.48 6.00 7.04
N TRP A 66 -4.37 6.53 7.54
CA TRP A 66 -3.66 6.03 8.72
C TRP A 66 -3.35 7.17 9.69
N PHE A 67 -3.48 6.87 10.99
CA PHE A 67 -3.38 7.87 12.07
C PHE A 67 -2.55 7.34 13.24
N PRO A 68 -1.64 8.12 13.83
CA PRO A 68 -0.91 7.68 15.02
C PRO A 68 -1.84 7.44 16.21
N LEU A 69 -1.65 6.31 16.88
CA LEU A 69 -2.37 5.97 18.12
C LEU A 69 -2.20 7.08 19.18
N SER A 70 -0.99 7.63 19.30
CA SER A 70 -0.67 8.67 20.28
C SER A 70 -1.45 9.97 20.05
N ASP A 71 -1.71 10.33 18.80
CA ASP A 71 -2.49 11.52 18.43
C ASP A 71 -3.98 11.28 18.73
N LEU A 72 -4.49 10.10 18.41
CA LEU A 72 -5.87 9.69 18.72
C LEU A 72 -6.12 9.60 20.23
N ALA A 73 -5.19 9.02 20.98
CA ALA A 73 -5.23 8.97 22.44
C ALA A 73 -5.40 10.37 23.04
N ARG A 74 -4.58 11.33 22.54
CA ARG A 74 -4.68 12.74 22.92
C ARG A 74 -6.04 13.32 22.55
N LEU A 75 -6.58 13.08 21.36
CA LEU A 75 -7.88 13.63 20.97
C LEU A 75 -9.06 13.03 21.74
N MET A 76 -8.99 11.73 22.04
CA MET A 76 -9.99 11.01 22.83
C MET A 76 -9.88 11.30 24.34
N GLY A 77 -8.81 11.98 24.78
CA GLY A 77 -8.56 12.23 26.20
C GLY A 77 -8.34 10.95 27.01
N LYS A 78 -7.91 9.86 26.36
CA LYS A 78 -7.64 8.56 26.98
C LYS A 78 -6.21 8.14 26.75
N ARG A 79 -5.65 7.40 27.70
CA ARG A 79 -4.38 6.71 27.50
C ARG A 79 -4.67 5.44 26.70
N LEU A 80 -4.29 5.43 25.42
CA LEU A 80 -4.33 4.24 24.58
C LEU A 80 -2.89 3.74 24.44
N ASP A 81 -2.65 2.53 24.93
CA ASP A 81 -1.35 1.85 24.81
C ASP A 81 -1.44 0.77 23.72
N GLU A 82 -0.33 0.13 23.38
CA GLU A 82 -0.30 -0.99 22.41
C GLU A 82 -1.26 -2.13 22.80
N ARG A 83 -1.57 -2.30 24.09
CA ARG A 83 -2.59 -3.28 24.53
C ARG A 83 -4.00 -2.97 24.01
N SER A 84 -4.31 -1.69 23.77
CA SER A 84 -5.60 -1.29 23.20
C SER A 84 -5.76 -1.77 21.75
N THR A 85 -4.65 -2.02 21.06
CA THR A 85 -4.65 -2.52 19.68
C THR A 85 -4.71 -4.04 19.57
N LEU A 86 -4.66 -4.78 20.69
CA LEU A 86 -4.75 -6.26 20.69
C LEU A 86 -6.11 -6.79 20.21
N LYS A 87 -7.15 -5.96 20.22
CA LYS A 87 -8.48 -6.29 19.70
C LYS A 87 -8.64 -5.95 18.22
N LEU A 88 -7.63 -5.33 17.61
CA LEU A 88 -7.64 -4.96 16.22
C LEU A 88 -7.06 -6.10 15.38
N ASP A 89 -7.53 -6.20 14.16
CA ASP A 89 -7.00 -7.12 13.18
C ASP A 89 -5.60 -6.71 12.71
N ALA A 90 -4.85 -7.64 12.10
CA ALA A 90 -3.48 -7.38 11.68
C ALA A 90 -3.35 -6.29 10.60
N ASP A 91 -4.39 -6.06 9.80
CA ASP A 91 -4.49 -5.00 8.79
C ASP A 91 -4.87 -3.64 9.39
N GLN A 92 -5.35 -3.61 10.62
CA GLN A 92 -5.87 -2.41 11.28
C GLN A 92 -4.80 -1.61 12.02
N SER A 93 -3.63 -2.21 12.23
CA SER A 93 -2.51 -1.54 12.87
C SER A 93 -1.20 -1.83 12.14
N ARG A 94 -0.33 -0.84 12.06
CA ARG A 94 1.02 -0.99 11.50
C ARG A 94 1.97 -0.03 12.16
N THR A 95 3.27 -0.31 12.10
CA THR A 95 4.28 0.66 12.52
C THR A 95 4.85 1.37 11.29
N ALA A 96 5.01 2.69 11.36
CA ALA A 96 5.67 3.51 10.33
C ALA A 96 6.51 4.62 10.98
N TRP A 97 7.50 5.15 10.27
CA TRP A 97 8.21 6.37 10.67
C TRP A 97 7.48 7.59 10.13
N LEU A 98 7.10 8.51 11.01
CA LEU A 98 6.50 9.78 10.63
C LEU A 98 7.46 10.94 10.84
N GLN A 99 7.56 11.81 9.85
CA GLN A 99 8.32 13.04 10.00
C GLN A 99 7.56 14.04 10.88
N THR A 100 8.20 14.53 11.93
CA THR A 100 7.63 15.49 12.88
C THR A 100 8.70 16.52 13.23
N HIS A 101 8.48 17.80 12.89
CA HIS A 101 9.44 18.88 13.13
C HIS A 101 10.89 18.53 12.70
N GLN A 102 11.05 17.96 11.51
CA GLN A 102 12.34 17.51 10.94
C GLN A 102 13.00 16.33 11.69
N GLN A 103 12.30 15.68 12.60
CA GLN A 103 12.73 14.44 13.26
C GLN A 103 11.84 13.28 12.83
N TRP A 104 12.41 12.09 12.69
CA TRP A 104 11.65 10.89 12.38
C TRP A 104 11.24 10.18 13.67
N GLU A 105 9.94 10.02 13.87
CA GLU A 105 9.37 9.34 15.03
C GLU A 105 8.74 8.01 14.59
N ARG A 106 9.11 6.91 15.26
CA ARG A 106 8.46 5.62 15.05
C ARG A 106 7.09 5.61 15.73
N CYS A 107 6.04 5.49 14.95
CA CYS A 107 4.65 5.58 15.39
C CYS A 107 3.88 4.28 15.11
N LEU A 108 3.06 3.86 16.07
CA LEU A 108 2.00 2.88 15.82
C LEU A 108 0.82 3.60 15.15
N LEU A 109 0.56 3.25 13.89
CA LEU A 109 -0.52 3.79 13.09
C LEU A 109 -1.73 2.87 13.13
N LEU A 110 -2.91 3.48 13.15
CA LEU A 110 -4.20 2.85 13.05
C LEU A 110 -4.84 3.20 11.72
N SER A 111 -5.41 2.20 11.05
CA SER A 111 -6.19 2.41 9.83
C SER A 111 -7.52 3.12 10.14
N GLU A 112 -8.18 3.65 9.12
CA GLU A 112 -9.51 4.26 9.24
C GLU A 112 -10.50 3.36 10.01
N SER A 113 -10.60 2.08 9.65
CA SER A 113 -11.50 1.13 10.30
C SER A 113 -11.13 0.92 11.78
N ALA A 114 -9.84 0.85 12.08
CA ALA A 114 -9.32 0.73 13.43
C ALA A 114 -9.67 1.94 14.31
N VAL A 115 -9.60 3.15 13.77
CA VAL A 115 -9.98 4.37 14.48
C VAL A 115 -11.45 4.31 14.88
N PHE A 116 -12.33 3.91 13.97
CA PHE A 116 -13.75 3.78 14.28
C PHE A 116 -14.02 2.64 15.29
N ALA A 117 -13.32 1.51 15.17
CA ALA A 117 -13.38 0.44 16.17
C ALA A 117 -12.97 0.95 17.57
N MET A 118 -11.89 1.74 17.66
CA MET A 118 -11.45 2.35 18.91
C MET A 118 -12.46 3.34 19.49
N LEU A 119 -13.10 4.16 18.65
CA LEU A 119 -14.15 5.09 19.07
C LEU A 119 -15.38 4.36 19.63
N VAL A 120 -15.72 3.19 19.06
CA VAL A 120 -16.84 2.35 19.53
C VAL A 120 -16.46 1.63 20.83
N HIS A 121 -15.29 0.98 20.89
CA HIS A 121 -14.84 0.25 22.07
C HIS A 121 -14.61 1.16 23.28
N HIS A 122 -14.16 2.38 23.05
CA HIS A 122 -13.91 3.37 24.08
C HIS A 122 -14.90 4.52 24.01
N TYR A 123 -16.19 4.19 23.89
CA TYR A 123 -17.26 5.17 23.77
C TYR A 123 -17.22 6.22 24.87
N VAL A 124 -17.20 7.48 24.44
CA VAL A 124 -17.31 8.69 25.25
C VAL A 124 -18.23 9.60 24.44
N PRO A 125 -19.37 10.09 24.97
CA PRO A 125 -20.32 10.92 24.21
C PRO A 125 -19.67 12.13 23.54
N GLU A 126 -18.67 12.72 24.19
CA GLU A 126 -17.87 13.86 23.72
C GLU A 126 -17.06 13.51 22.44
N ASN A 127 -16.79 12.22 22.21
CA ASN A 127 -16.13 11.73 21.00
C ASN A 127 -17.05 11.69 19.78
N ARG A 128 -18.37 11.93 19.93
CA ARG A 128 -19.27 12.07 18.75
C ARG A 128 -18.80 13.20 17.84
N ALA A 129 -18.39 14.32 18.42
CA ALA A 129 -17.86 15.45 17.68
C ALA A 129 -16.48 15.15 17.06
N LEU A 130 -15.67 14.29 17.70
CA LEU A 130 -14.41 13.81 17.11
C LEU A 130 -14.69 12.93 15.89
N ARG A 131 -15.63 11.98 16.00
CA ARG A 131 -16.05 11.12 14.89
C ARG A 131 -16.58 11.94 13.71
N GLN A 132 -17.43 12.94 13.97
CA GLN A 132 -17.96 13.82 12.92
C GLN A 132 -16.84 14.59 12.23
N TRP A 133 -15.94 15.20 12.99
CA TRP A 133 -14.79 15.91 12.45
C TRP A 133 -13.88 15.02 11.60
N LEU A 134 -13.63 13.78 12.05
CA LEU A 134 -12.85 12.81 11.27
C LEU A 134 -13.51 12.53 9.91
N VAL A 135 -14.81 12.25 9.91
CA VAL A 135 -15.56 11.86 8.70
C VAL A 135 -15.80 13.02 7.76
N GLN A 136 -16.05 14.22 8.29
CA GLN A 136 -16.52 15.36 7.50
C GLN A 136 -15.39 16.28 7.07
N ASP A 137 -14.32 16.38 7.87
CA ASP A 137 -13.23 17.32 7.61
C ASP A 137 -11.93 16.58 7.28
N VAL A 138 -11.49 15.70 8.17
CA VAL A 138 -10.14 15.09 8.07
C VAL A 138 -10.05 14.13 6.90
N LEU A 139 -10.94 13.14 6.82
CA LEU A 139 -10.89 12.13 5.76
C LEU A 139 -11.09 12.76 4.37
N PRO A 140 -12.10 13.63 4.13
CA PRO A 140 -12.27 14.24 2.82
C PRO A 140 -11.08 15.11 2.42
N ALA A 141 -10.52 15.91 3.33
CA ALA A 141 -9.34 16.72 3.05
C ALA A 141 -8.10 15.85 2.75
N LEU A 142 -7.93 14.76 3.49
CA LEU A 142 -6.83 13.83 3.27
C LEU A 142 -6.94 13.12 1.91
N HIS A 143 -8.14 12.67 1.54
CA HIS A 143 -8.39 12.05 0.24
C HIS A 143 -8.28 13.05 -0.91
N ALA A 144 -8.71 14.30 -0.72
CA ALA A 144 -8.55 15.34 -1.72
C ALA A 144 -7.06 15.63 -2.00
N ARG A 145 -6.25 15.76 -0.94
CA ARG A 145 -4.79 15.92 -1.07
C ARG A 145 -4.13 14.74 -1.73
N HIS A 146 -4.48 13.52 -1.30
CA HIS A 146 -3.99 12.31 -1.96
C HIS A 146 -4.38 12.27 -3.43
N ARG A 147 -5.60 12.69 -3.76
CA ARG A 147 -5.98 12.82 -5.16
C ARG A 147 -5.07 13.81 -5.86
N GLU A 148 -4.85 15.01 -5.34
CA GLU A 148 -3.93 15.99 -5.96
C GLU A 148 -2.50 15.43 -6.16
N ASP A 149 -2.00 14.66 -5.19
CA ASP A 149 -0.68 14.04 -5.26
C ASP A 149 -0.60 12.91 -6.30
N PHE A 150 -1.70 12.19 -6.59
CA PHE A 150 -1.71 11.03 -7.51
C PHE A 150 -2.50 11.25 -8.82
N ASP A 151 -3.26 12.33 -8.96
CA ASP A 151 -4.01 12.71 -10.18
C ASP A 151 -3.19 13.56 -11.15
N HIS A 152 -1.89 13.76 -10.90
CA HIS A 152 -1.05 14.43 -11.89
C HIS A 152 -0.77 13.46 -13.03
N PRO A 153 -1.23 13.77 -14.25
CA PRO A 153 -1.00 12.86 -15.35
C PRO A 153 0.43 13.08 -15.86
N GLU A 154 1.26 12.05 -15.77
CA GLU A 154 2.66 12.16 -16.18
C GLU A 154 2.76 12.13 -17.72
N SER A 155 3.32 13.21 -18.27
CA SER A 155 3.59 13.27 -19.71
C SER A 155 4.87 12.50 -20.03
N CYS A 156 4.71 11.32 -20.64
CA CYS A 156 5.81 10.48 -21.09
C CYS A 156 6.00 10.56 -22.61
N GLN A 157 7.22 10.33 -23.08
CA GLN A 157 7.48 10.07 -24.49
C GLN A 157 7.81 8.60 -24.70
N MET A 158 7.00 7.92 -25.50
CA MET A 158 7.26 6.55 -25.94
C MET A 158 7.79 6.58 -27.37
N ARG A 159 8.72 5.70 -27.73
CA ARG A 159 9.12 5.51 -29.14
C ARG A 159 8.34 4.35 -29.74
N TRP A 160 7.52 4.63 -30.73
CA TRP A 160 6.83 3.61 -31.52
C TRP A 160 7.41 3.60 -32.94
N GLN A 161 8.03 2.49 -33.33
CA GLN A 161 8.63 2.31 -34.66
C GLN A 161 9.57 3.46 -35.07
N GLY A 162 10.39 3.92 -34.12
CA GLY A 162 11.37 4.99 -34.31
C GLY A 162 10.83 6.42 -34.13
N ARG A 163 9.50 6.62 -34.12
CA ARG A 163 8.85 7.92 -33.92
C ARG A 163 8.52 8.18 -32.44
N PRO A 164 8.75 9.39 -31.91
CA PRO A 164 8.29 9.76 -30.57
C PRO A 164 6.77 9.99 -30.58
N LEU A 165 6.07 9.30 -29.69
CA LEU A 165 4.66 9.50 -29.39
C LEU A 165 4.54 10.13 -28.00
N SER A 166 3.70 11.16 -27.88
CA SER A 166 3.36 11.75 -26.60
C SER A 166 2.29 10.89 -25.93
N THR A 167 2.63 10.30 -24.80
CA THR A 167 1.73 9.46 -24.00
C THR A 167 1.50 10.11 -22.64
N LEU A 168 0.39 9.77 -22.02
CA LEU A 168 0.01 10.25 -20.71
C LEU A 168 -0.15 9.03 -19.81
N GLN A 169 0.66 8.92 -18.78
CA GLN A 169 0.52 7.86 -17.78
C GLN A 169 -0.40 8.36 -16.68
N TRP A 170 -1.49 7.63 -16.43
CA TRP A 170 -2.47 7.98 -15.40
C TRP A 170 -3.09 6.70 -14.83
N HIS A 171 -3.00 6.53 -13.50
CA HIS A 171 -3.46 5.33 -12.78
C HIS A 171 -2.93 4.01 -13.36
N ASP A 172 -1.62 3.93 -13.62
CA ASP A 172 -0.94 2.77 -14.23
C ASP A 172 -1.38 2.43 -15.67
N ASP A 173 -2.31 3.20 -16.25
CA ASP A 173 -2.71 3.08 -17.65
C ASP A 173 -1.97 4.09 -18.53
N LEU A 174 -1.57 3.64 -19.73
CA LEU A 174 -0.95 4.48 -20.74
C LEU A 174 -2.00 5.00 -21.71
N TRP A 175 -2.28 6.29 -21.62
CA TRP A 175 -3.20 6.99 -22.49
C TRP A 175 -2.44 7.58 -23.68
N ILE A 176 -2.94 7.31 -24.88
CA ILE A 176 -2.40 7.88 -26.12
C ILE A 176 -3.41 8.90 -26.64
N ARG A 177 -2.94 10.01 -27.19
CA ARG A 177 -3.82 11.00 -27.81
C ARG A 177 -4.58 10.32 -28.95
N LEU A 178 -5.90 10.43 -28.95
CA LEU A 178 -6.77 9.83 -29.97
C LEU A 178 -6.35 10.20 -31.41
N ARG A 179 -5.78 11.40 -31.60
CA ARG A 179 -5.25 11.88 -32.89
C ARG A 179 -4.05 11.07 -33.41
N ASP A 180 -3.30 10.41 -32.54
CA ASP A 180 -2.09 9.64 -32.87
C ASP A 180 -2.42 8.15 -33.16
N VAL A 181 -3.64 7.70 -32.81
CA VAL A 181 -4.12 6.32 -33.04
C VAL A 181 -4.13 5.90 -34.52
N PRO A 182 -4.53 6.74 -35.48
CA PRO A 182 -4.46 6.37 -36.89
C PRO A 182 -3.05 6.01 -37.36
N GLU A 183 -2.02 6.71 -36.85
CA GLU A 183 -0.62 6.40 -37.17
C GLU A 183 -0.19 5.04 -36.60
N LEU A 184 -0.66 4.69 -35.41
CA LEU A 184 -0.41 3.37 -34.78
C LEU A 184 -1.02 2.21 -35.58
N VAL A 185 -2.20 2.43 -36.17
CA VAL A 185 -2.95 1.40 -36.90
C VAL A 185 -2.46 1.23 -38.34
N GLN A 186 -2.10 2.33 -39.02
CA GLN A 186 -1.63 2.28 -40.42
C GLN A 186 -0.34 1.48 -40.60
N VAL A 187 0.53 1.45 -39.58
CA VAL A 187 1.76 0.67 -39.61
C VAL A 187 1.50 -0.84 -39.58
N GLN A 188 0.44 -1.30 -38.90
CA GLN A 188 0.10 -2.74 -38.82
C GLN A 188 -0.47 -3.27 -40.15
N THR A 189 -1.17 -2.43 -40.92
CA THR A 189 -1.75 -2.81 -42.21
C THR A 189 -0.72 -2.92 -43.33
N ALA A 190 0.48 -2.36 -43.16
CA ALA A 190 1.55 -2.46 -44.16
C ALA A 190 2.27 -3.83 -44.15
N SER A 191 2.24 -4.57 -43.03
CA SER A 191 2.87 -5.89 -42.89
C SER A 191 1.93 -7.07 -43.20
N HIS A 192 0.62 -6.86 -43.27
CA HIS A 192 -0.36 -7.87 -43.69
C HIS A 192 -1.44 -7.27 -44.58
N SER A 193 -1.35 -7.50 -45.88
CA SER A 193 -2.41 -7.20 -46.84
C SER A 193 -3.13 -8.47 -47.30
N ALA A 194 -4.38 -8.63 -46.86
CA ALA A 194 -5.53 -8.79 -47.75
C ALA A 194 -6.74 -8.07 -47.11
N PRO A 195 -7.60 -7.39 -47.89
CA PRO A 195 -8.39 -6.27 -47.37
C PRO A 195 -9.84 -6.66 -47.09
N GLU A 196 -10.39 -6.32 -45.93
CA GLU A 196 -11.83 -6.07 -45.82
C GLU A 196 -12.16 -4.87 -44.91
N LYS A 197 -12.75 -3.86 -45.56
CA LYS A 197 -13.81 -2.97 -45.09
C LYS A 197 -13.57 -2.20 -43.78
N GLY A 198 -12.91 -1.06 -43.96
CA GLY A 198 -13.12 0.16 -43.17
C GLY A 198 -12.26 0.23 -41.89
N PRO A 199 -11.79 1.44 -41.51
CA PRO A 199 -11.01 1.57 -40.28
C PRO A 199 -11.86 1.24 -39.06
N TRP A 200 -11.54 0.13 -38.39
CA TRP A 200 -12.27 -0.40 -37.22
C TRP A 200 -12.44 0.64 -36.10
N TRP A 201 -11.49 1.58 -35.95
CA TRP A 201 -11.53 2.66 -34.96
C TRP A 201 -12.71 3.62 -35.13
N LYS A 202 -13.29 3.73 -36.33
CA LYS A 202 -14.56 4.48 -36.53
C LYS A 202 -15.73 3.83 -35.79
N ARG A 203 -15.71 2.51 -35.59
CA ARG A 203 -16.73 1.76 -34.82
C ARG A 203 -16.57 1.92 -33.31
N LEU A 204 -15.34 2.16 -32.82
CA LEU A 204 -15.09 2.47 -31.41
C LEU A 204 -15.53 3.90 -31.04
N MET A 205 -15.29 4.88 -31.92
CA MET A 205 -15.75 6.26 -31.75
C MET A 205 -17.27 6.39 -31.63
N THR A 206 -18.03 5.45 -32.19
CA THR A 206 -19.51 5.44 -32.14
C THR A 206 -20.05 4.72 -30.91
N GLN A 207 -19.22 4.04 -30.12
CA GLN A 207 -19.65 3.34 -28.90
C GLN A 207 -19.43 4.16 -27.61
N SER A 208 -18.83 5.35 -27.69
CA SER A 208 -18.58 6.21 -26.51
C SER A 208 -19.82 6.96 -26.00
N ALA A 209 -21.00 6.78 -26.61
CA ALA A 209 -22.25 7.34 -26.11
C ALA A 209 -23.06 6.29 -25.34
N ARG A 210 -22.51 5.76 -24.24
CA ARG A 210 -23.27 5.13 -23.15
C ARG A 210 -22.34 4.82 -21.99
N PHE A 211 -22.47 5.61 -20.92
CA PHE A 211 -22.26 5.37 -19.48
C PHE A 211 -21.98 6.75 -18.85
N ARG A 212 -22.69 7.25 -17.83
CA ARG A 212 -23.75 6.70 -16.99
C ARG A 212 -24.57 7.86 -16.39
N ALA A 213 -25.85 7.61 -16.14
CA ALA A 213 -26.70 8.37 -15.22
C ALA A 213 -26.35 8.04 -13.76
#